data_AF-A0A483AKD7-F1
#
_entry.id   AF-A0A483AKD7-F1
#
_cell.length_a   1.000
_cell.length_b   1.000
_cell.length_c   1.000
_cell.angle_alpha   90.00
_cell.angle_beta   90.00
_cell.angle_gamma   90.00
#
_symmetry.space_group_name_H-M   'P 1'
#
loop_
_entity.id
_entity.type
_entity.pdbx_description
1 polymer ?
#
loop_
_entity_poly.entity_id
_entity_poly.type
_entity_poly.pdbx_seq_one_letter_code
_entity_poly.pdbx_strand_id
1 'polypeptide(L)' 'MSDAIDKFHLSARAYHRILKVARTIADLDNSNSVNIQHLSEAIGYRRES' A
#
# COMPACT_ATOMS: atom_id res chain seq x y z
N MET A 1 -3.05 3.04 -19.47
CA MET A 1 -2.35 2.94 -18.16
C MET A 1 -3.27 3.49 -17.07
N SER A 2 -4.53 3.04 -16.99
CA SER A 2 -5.55 3.76 -16.20
C SER A 2 -6.60 2.86 -15.54
N ASP A 3 -6.91 1.68 -16.10
CA ASP A 3 -8.17 0.99 -15.74
C ASP A 3 -8.20 0.31 -14.36
N ALA A 4 -7.04 0.16 -13.69
CA ALA A 4 -6.98 -0.41 -12.36
C ALA A 4 -7.28 0.62 -11.25
N ILE A 5 -7.11 1.91 -11.52
CA ILE A 5 -7.28 2.99 -10.54
C ILE A 5 -8.77 3.36 -10.38
N ASP A 6 -9.56 3.27 -11.45
CA ASP A 6 -10.98 3.61 -11.42
C ASP A 6 -11.86 2.61 -10.65
N LYS A 7 -11.48 1.33 -10.60
CA LYS A 7 -12.34 0.27 -10.03
C LYS A 7 -12.41 0.21 -8.50
N PHE A 8 -11.53 0.90 -7.78
CA PHE A 8 -11.48 0.83 -6.31
C PHE A 8 -11.93 2.10 -5.58
N HIS A 9 -12.33 3.17 -6.28
CA HIS A 9 -12.61 4.49 -5.67
C HIS A 9 -11.50 4.99 -4.72
N LEU A 10 -10.29 4.40 -4.80
CA LEU A 10 -9.14 4.84 -4.05
C LEU A 10 -8.59 6.03 -4.82
N SER A 11 -8.83 7.22 -4.30
CA SER A 11 -8.14 8.41 -4.80
C SER A 11 -6.63 8.09 -4.96
N ALA A 12 -5.99 8.59 -6.01
CA ALA A 12 -4.56 8.37 -6.23
C ALA A 12 -3.71 8.65 -4.97
N ARG A 13 -4.18 9.57 -4.10
CA ARG A 13 -3.62 9.85 -2.77
C ARG A 13 -3.70 8.69 -1.79
N ALA A 14 -4.84 8.00 -1.73
CA ALA A 14 -5.01 6.84 -0.85
C ALA A 14 -4.08 5.70 -1.28
N TYR A 15 -3.96 5.47 -2.59
CA TYR A 15 -2.99 4.50 -3.14
C TYR A 15 -1.54 4.88 -2.78
N HIS A 16 -1.15 6.15 -2.98
CA HIS A 16 0.18 6.64 -2.58
C HIS A 16 0.46 6.49 -1.09
N ARG A 17 -0.53 6.71 -0.22
CA ARG A 17 -0.39 6.49 1.22
C ARG A 17 -0.14 5.02 1.56
N ILE A 18 -0.92 4.12 0.96
CA ILE A 18 -0.74 2.67 1.13
C ILE A 18 0.67 2.26 0.69
N LEU A 19 1.15 2.73 -0.47
CA LEU A 19 2.52 2.46 -0.93
C LEU A 19 3.58 2.97 0.03
N LYS A 20 3.38 4.16 0.63
CA LYS A 20 4.33 4.71 1.62
C LYS A 20 4.41 3.84 2.87
N VAL A 21 3.27 3.40 3.40
CA VAL A 21 3.24 2.51 4.58
C VAL A 21 3.84 1.14 4.23
N ALA A 22 3.48 0.57 3.08
CA ALA A 22 4.03 -0.71 2.62
C ALA A 22 5.56 -0.64 2.41
N ARG A 23 6.10 0.49 1.95
CA ARG A 23 7.55 0.74 1.87
C ARG A 23 8.17 0.73 3.26
N THR A 24 7.59 1.44 4.22
CA THR A 24 8.08 1.45 5.61
C THR A 24 8.09 0.05 6.23
N ILE A 25 7.03 -0.74 6.00
CA ILE A 25 6.97 -2.13 6.47
C ILE A 25 8.06 -2.98 5.81
N ALA A 26 8.24 -2.84 4.48
CA ALA A 26 9.32 -3.54 3.77
C ALA A 26 10.71 -3.17 4.31
N ASP A 27 10.92 -1.90 4.63
CA ASP A 27 12.19 -1.42 5.19
C ASP A 27 12.40 -1.97 6.61
N LEU A 28 11.34 -2.13 7.42
CA LEU A 28 11.40 -2.78 8.75
C LEU A 28 11.71 -4.28 8.65
N ASP A 29 11.20 -4.95 7.61
CA ASP A 29 11.48 -6.36 7.32
C ASP A 29 12.84 -6.58 6.62
N ASN A 30 13.66 -5.52 6.47
CA ASN A 30 14.91 -5.53 5.69
C ASN A 30 14.73 -6.07 4.26
N SER A 31 13.54 -5.86 3.68
CA SER A 31 13.20 -6.33 2.36
C SER A 31 13.49 -5.26 1.30
N ASN A 32 14.31 -5.60 0.30
CA ASN A 32 14.66 -4.67 -0.78
C ASN A 32 13.45 -4.25 -1.63
N SER A 33 12.41 -5.08 -1.69
CA SER A 33 11.22 -4.86 -2.51
C SER A 33 9.94 -4.92 -1.69
N VAL A 34 9.00 -4.01 -1.98
CA VAL A 34 7.64 -4.12 -1.46
C VAL A 34 6.97 -5.35 -2.08
N ASN A 35 6.56 -6.29 -1.24
CA ASN A 35 5.85 -7.51 -1.64
C ASN A 35 4.36 -7.42 -1.25
N ILE A 36 3.59 -8.44 -1.63
CA ILE A 36 2.15 -8.54 -1.33
C ILE A 36 1.89 -8.58 0.18
N GLN A 37 2.80 -9.10 0.99
CA GLN A 37 2.65 -9.17 2.45
C GLN A 37 2.69 -7.77 3.06
N HIS A 38 3.70 -6.96 2.70
CA HIS A 38 3.80 -5.56 3.15
C HIS A 38 2.61 -4.71 2.71
N LEU A 39 2.10 -4.96 1.49
CA LEU A 39 0.92 -4.27 0.98
C LEU A 39 -0.35 -4.64 1.76
N SER A 40 -0.50 -5.93 2.11
CA SER A 40 -1.64 -6.42 2.88
C SER A 40 -1.64 -5.84 4.30
N GLU A 41 -0.48 -5.78 4.95
CA GLU A 41 -0.33 -5.12 6.24
C GLU A 41 -0.63 -3.62 6.16
N ALA A 42 -0.08 -2.91 5.15
CA ALA A 42 -0.34 -1.49 4.95
C ALA A 42 -1.83 -1.17 4.73
N ILE A 43 -2.56 -2.03 4.03
CA ILE A 43 -4.01 -1.91 3.86
C ILE A 43 -4.73 -2.18 5.19
N GLY A 44 -4.27 -3.17 5.96
CA GLY A 44 -4.77 -3.51 7.29
C GLY A 44 -4.70 -2.34 8.25
N TYR A 45 -3.55 -1.65 8.32
CA TYR A 45 -3.35 -0.46 9.14
C TYR A 45 -4.36 0.68 8.87
N ARG A 46 -4.93 0.77 7.66
CA ARG A 46 -5.95 1.77 7.32
C ARG A 46 -7.35 1.43 7.84
N ARG A 47 -7.63 0.17 8.19
CA ARG A 47 -8.95 -0.27 8.67
C ARG A 47 -9.15 -0.01 10.16
N GLU A 48 -8.10 0.31 10.90
CA GLU A 48 -8.11 0.54 12.35
C GLU A 48 -8.11 2.03 12.74
N SER A 49 -8.43 2.95 11.81
CA SER A 49 -8.51 4.41 12.04
C SER A 49 -9.94 4.94 11.97
#